data_AF-A0A7N0UBD7-F1
#
_entry.id   AF-A0A7N0UBD7-F1
#
_cell.length_a   1.000
_cell.length_b   1.000
_cell.length_c   1.000
_cell.angle_alpha   90.00
_cell.angle_beta   90.00
_cell.angle_gamma   90.00
#
_symmetry.space_group_name_H-M   'P 1'
#
loop_
_entity.id
_entity.type
_entity.pdbx_description
1 polymer ?
#
loop_
_entity_poly.entity_id
_entity_poly.type
_entity_poly.pdbx_seq_one_letter_code
_entity_poly.pdbx_strand_id
1 'polypeptide(L)' 'MLSAVAAAAQSAALAKFGQTELQWLKVCDIFGKFCNQIGEGIACALLVSLGMAALSAISAFSLFRLYGSKKSAV' A
#
# COMPACT_ATOMS: atom_id res chain seq x y z
N MET A 1 -1.94 -3.58 7.72
CA MET A 1 -1.76 -3.29 6.27
C MET A 1 -1.29 -4.51 5.49
N LEU A 2 -0.14 -5.12 5.82
CA LEU A 2 0.48 -6.16 4.98
C LEU A 2 -0.42 -7.36 4.62
N SER A 3 -1.20 -7.88 5.58
CA SER A 3 -2.09 -9.03 5.33
C SER A 3 -3.25 -8.71 4.37
N ALA A 4 -3.83 -7.50 4.45
CA ALA A 4 -4.85 -7.04 3.52
C ALA A 4 -4.28 -6.80 2.11
N VAL A 5 -3.06 -6.25 2.02
CA VAL A 5 -2.35 -6.05 0.75
C VAL A 5 -2.03 -7.40 0.10
N ALA A 6 -1.64 -8.42 0.88
CA ALA A 6 -1.40 -9.77 0.37
C ALA A 6 -2.67 -10.42 -0.21
N ALA A 7 -3.80 -10.32 0.50
CA ALA A 7 -5.08 -10.83 0.01
C ALA A 7 -5.53 -10.11 -1.29
N ALA A 8 -5.39 -8.78 -1.33
CA ALA A 8 -5.69 -8.01 -2.54
C ALA A 8 -4.73 -8.36 -3.70
N ALA A 9 -3.45 -8.60 -3.41
CA ALA A 9 -2.46 -8.99 -4.41
C ALA A 9 -2.74 -10.38 -5.00
N GLN A 10 -3.13 -11.37 -4.18
CA GLN A 10 -3.58 -12.67 -4.69
C GLN A 10 -4.82 -12.53 -5.59
N SER A 11 -5.79 -11.72 -5.17
CA SER A 11 -7.00 -11.44 -5.95
C SER A 11 -6.65 -10.81 -7.31
N ALA A 12 -5.73 -9.84 -7.31
CA ALA A 12 -5.25 -9.18 -8.53
C ALA A 12 -4.39 -10.10 -9.42
N ALA A 13 -3.61 -10.99 -8.82
CA ALA A 13 -2.83 -11.99 -9.56
C ALA A 13 -3.76 -12.98 -10.29
N LEU A 14 -4.84 -13.42 -9.63
CA LEU A 14 -5.90 -14.20 -10.27
C LEU A 14 -6.51 -13.39 -11.43
N ALA A 15 -6.88 -12.11 -11.21
CA ALA A 15 -7.38 -11.17 -12.23
C ALA A 15 -6.50 -11.05 -13.49
N LYS A 16 -5.18 -11.10 -13.31
CA LYS A 16 -4.21 -10.85 -14.39
C LYS A 16 -3.74 -12.13 -15.09
N PHE A 17 -3.51 -13.21 -14.36
CA PHE A 17 -3.00 -14.47 -14.91
C PHE A 17 -4.09 -15.46 -15.29
N GLY A 18 -5.25 -15.41 -14.64
CA GLY A 18 -6.31 -16.39 -14.80
C GLY A 18 -5.93 -17.76 -14.22
N GLN A 19 -6.94 -18.60 -14.01
CA GLN A 19 -6.75 -20.00 -13.63
C GLN A 19 -7.62 -20.87 -14.53
N THR A 20 -7.00 -21.53 -15.48
CA THR A 20 -7.66 -22.44 -16.43
C THR A 20 -8.30 -23.63 -15.73
N GLU A 21 -7.72 -24.09 -14.62
CA GLU A 21 -8.24 -25.21 -13.81
C GLU A 21 -9.55 -24.87 -13.08
N LEU A 22 -9.83 -23.58 -12.88
CA LEU A 22 -11.04 -23.06 -12.23
C LEU A 22 -11.99 -22.35 -13.23
N GLN A 23 -11.76 -22.50 -14.54
CA GLN A 23 -12.49 -21.78 -15.60
C GLN A 23 -12.47 -20.25 -15.46
N TRP A 24 -11.49 -19.70 -14.73
CA TRP A 24 -11.44 -18.29 -14.42
C TRP A 24 -10.61 -17.57 -15.50
N LEU A 25 -11.29 -16.89 -16.42
CA LEU A 25 -10.67 -16.14 -17.51
C LEU A 25 -9.89 -14.92 -17.00
N LYS A 26 -8.87 -14.49 -17.75
CA LYS A 26 -8.12 -13.27 -17.46
C LYS A 26 -9.04 -12.05 -17.56
N VAL A 27 -9.61 -11.62 -16.44
CA VAL A 27 -10.50 -10.45 -16.37
C VAL A 27 -9.78 -9.19 -16.86
N CYS A 28 -8.48 -9.04 -16.58
CA CYS A 28 -7.70 -7.91 -17.08
C CYS A 28 -7.48 -7.93 -18.61
N ASP A 29 -7.68 -9.05 -19.31
CA ASP A 29 -7.59 -9.11 -20.77
C ASP A 29 -8.84 -8.47 -21.41
N ILE A 30 -10.00 -8.71 -20.81
CA ILE A 30 -11.29 -8.16 -21.24
C ILE A 30 -11.43 -6.68 -20.82
N PHE A 31 -10.98 -6.34 -19.60
CA PHE A 31 -11.09 -5.00 -19.01
C PHE A 31 -9.73 -4.29 -18.84
N GLY A 32 -8.86 -4.39 -19.85
CA GLY A 32 -7.47 -3.92 -19.79
C GLY A 32 -7.27 -2.47 -19.32
N LYS A 33 -8.09 -1.53 -19.81
CA LYS A 33 -7.97 -0.11 -19.39
C LYS A 33 -8.30 0.10 -17.92
N PHE A 34 -9.33 -0.58 -17.41
CA PHE A 34 -9.73 -0.48 -16.00
C PHE A 34 -8.67 -1.10 -15.08
N CYS A 35 -8.12 -2.27 -15.46
CA CYS A 35 -7.03 -2.89 -14.71
C CYS A 35 -5.79 -1.99 -14.64
N ASN A 36 -5.45 -1.28 -15.72
CA ASN A 36 -4.31 -0.36 -15.70
C ASN A 36 -4.59 0.84 -14.77
N GLN A 37 -5.78 1.42 -14.87
CA GLN A 37 -6.13 2.62 -14.09
C GLN A 37 -6.23 2.34 -12.58
N ILE A 38 -6.84 1.22 -12.18
CA ILE A 38 -6.84 0.80 -10.78
C ILE A 38 -5.43 0.43 -10.31
N GLY A 39 -4.63 -0.22 -11.17
CA GLY A 39 -3.24 -0.56 -10.86
C GLY A 39 -2.41 0.68 -10.48
N GLU A 40 -2.49 1.75 -11.27
CA GLU A 40 -1.83 3.01 -10.97
C GLU A 40 -2.35 3.65 -9.68
N GLY A 41 -3.67 3.64 -9.47
CA GLY A 41 -4.28 4.15 -8.23
C GLY A 41 -3.79 3.43 -6.96
N ILE A 42 -3.70 2.10 -7.01
CA ILE A 42 -3.18 1.28 -5.90
C ILE A 42 -1.70 1.61 -5.65
N ALA A 43 -0.90 1.75 -6.71
CA ALA A 43 0.52 2.13 -6.57
C ALA A 43 0.67 3.48 -5.88
N CYS A 44 -0.09 4.50 -6.29
CA CYS A 44 -0.10 5.81 -5.65
C CYS A 44 -0.56 5.75 -4.18
N ALA A 45 -1.61 4.98 -3.88
CA ALA A 45 -2.12 4.83 -2.52
C ALA A 45 -1.10 4.20 -1.57
N LEU A 46 -0.34 3.20 -2.04
CA LEU A 46 0.73 2.58 -1.26
C LEU A 46 1.88 3.56 -1.00
N LEU A 47 2.28 4.35 -2.00
CA LEU A 47 3.32 5.37 -1.84
C LEU A 47 2.91 6.44 -0.83
N VAL A 48 1.68 6.96 -0.94
CA VAL A 48 1.14 7.94 0.01
C VAL A 48 1.07 7.37 1.42
N SER A 49 0.61 6.11 1.57
CA SER A 49 0.53 5.45 2.87
C SER A 49 1.90 5.34 3.56
N LEU A 50 2.95 4.99 2.81
CA LEU A 50 4.32 4.96 3.32
C LEU A 50 4.82 6.36 3.71
N GLY A 51 4.56 7.36 2.87
CA GLY A 51 4.93 8.74 3.14
C GLY A 51 4.29 9.26 4.43
N MET A 52 3.01 8.95 4.64
CA MET A 52 2.28 9.34 5.85
C MET A 52 2.85 8.66 7.10
N ALA A 53 3.22 7.37 7.00
CA ALA A 53 3.89 6.66 8.10
C ALA A 53 5.26 7.28 8.45
N ALA A 54 6.06 7.64 7.44
CA ALA A 54 7.34 8.30 7.65
C ALA A 54 7.19 9.70 8.28
N LEU A 55 6.26 10.52 7.78
CA LEU A 55 5.98 11.84 8.33
C LEU A 55 5.49 11.77 9.79
N SER A 56 4.66 10.77 10.12
CA SER A 56 4.23 10.51 11.49
C SER A 56 5.42 10.20 12.40
N ALA A 57 6.34 9.32 11.95
CA ALA A 57 7.55 8.98 12.71
C ALA A 57 8.50 10.18 12.90
N ILE A 58 8.70 11.00 11.87
CA ILE A 58 9.54 12.22 11.95
C ILE A 58 8.92 13.23 12.93
N SER A 59 7.60 13.40 12.89
CA SER A 59 6.87 14.29 13.81
C SER A 59 7.01 13.81 15.25
N ALA A 60 6.84 12.52 15.50
CA ALA A 60 7.05 11.94 16.81
C ALA A 60 8.52 12.10 17.28
N PHE A 61 9.49 11.76 16.43
CA PHE A 61 10.91 11.85 16.75
C PHE A 61 11.36 13.29 17.06
N SER A 62 10.91 14.27 16.27
CA SER A 62 11.22 15.68 16.53
C SER A 62 10.64 16.17 17.85
N LEU A 63 9.43 15.72 18.23
CA LEU A 63 8.82 16.02 19.53
C LEU A 63 9.62 15.39 20.69
N PHE A 64 9.98 14.11 20.59
CA PHE A 64 10.78 13.44 21.62
C PHE A 64 12.19 14.03 21.74
N ARG A 65 12.81 14.47 20.64
CA ARG A 65 14.13 15.12 20.68
C ARG A 65 14.08 16.52 21.29
N LEU A 66 13.06 17.32 20.96
CA LEU A 66 12.94 18.71 21.44
C LEU A 66 12.51 18.79 22.91
N TYR A 67 11.66 17.87 23.38
CA TYR A 67 11.21 17.80 24.78
C TYR A 67 12.02 16.84 25.66
N GLY A 68 12.74 15.88 25.09
CA GLY A 68 13.64 14.98 25.82
C GLY A 68 14.83 15.70 26.46
N SER A 69 15.46 16.65 25.76
CA SER A 69 16.54 17.47 26.33
C SER A 69 16.07 18.44 27.43
N LYS A 70 14.79 18.87 27.41
CA LYS A 70 14.25 19.80 28.43
C LYS A 70 14.03 19.14 29.80
N LYS A 71 14.08 17.81 29.90
CA LYS A 71 13.94 17.08 31.17
C LYS A 71 15.24 16.98 31.98
N SER A 72 16.41 17.31 31.42
CA SER A 72 17.70 17.31 32.15
C SER A 72 18.12 18.67 32.71
N ALA A 73 17.24 19.69 32.64
CA ALA A 73 17.51 21.05 33.13
C ALA A 73 16.65 21.42 34.35
N VAL A 74 16.23 20.42 35.14
CA VAL A 74 15.67 20.61 36.50
C VAL A 74 16.43 19.73 37.48
#